data_AF-A0A535A6G7-F1
#
_entry.id   AF-A0A535A6G7-F1
#
_cell.length_a   1.000
_cell.length_b   1.000
_cell.length_c   1.000
_cell.angle_alpha   90.00
_cell.angle_beta   90.00
_cell.angle_gamma   90.00
#
_symmetry.space_group_name_H-M   'P 1'
#
loop_
_entity.id
_entity.type
_entity.pdbx_description
1 polymer ?
#
loop_
_entity_poly.entity_id
_entity_poly.type
_entity_poly.pdbx_seq_one_letter_code
_entity_poly.pdbx_strand_id
1 'polypeptide(L)' 'MSTTAGDLDLLGEVAGVGAFADVARDAVTMELQGRRVRVMSLDTLERAKRAAGRRRDLLDLAEIREIRRRVGS' A
#
# COMPACT_ATOMS: atom_id res chain seq x y z
N MET A 1 -2.67 13.57 15.46
CA MET A 1 -2.88 12.40 16.32
C MET A 1 -1.56 11.64 16.38
N SER A 2 -0.79 11.73 17.47
CA SER A 2 0.48 10.99 17.59
C SER A 2 0.23 9.68 18.33
N THR A 3 0.66 8.57 17.74
CA THR A 3 0.74 7.29 18.44
C THR A 3 2.16 7.07 18.92
N THR A 4 2.40 6.12 19.82
CA THR A 4 3.76 5.69 20.19
C THR A 4 4.52 5.07 19.00
N ALA A 5 3.83 4.71 17.92
CA ALA A 5 4.39 4.18 16.68
C ALA A 5 4.60 5.25 15.59
N GLY A 6 4.30 6.53 15.87
CA GLY A 6 4.37 7.62 14.91
C GLY A 6 3.00 8.13 14.45
N ASP A 7 2.98 8.80 13.30
CA ASP A 7 1.77 9.39 12.72
C ASP A 7 0.85 8.33 12.12
N LEU A 8 -0.46 8.56 12.25
CA LEU A 8 -1.50 7.69 11.70
C LEU A 8 -2.39 8.50 10.75
N ASP A 9 -2.40 8.08 9.48
CA ASP A 9 -3.29 8.63 8.46
C ASP A 9 -4.55 7.78 8.32
N LEU A 10 -5.71 8.42 8.36
CA LEU A 10 -7.01 7.82 8.06
C LEU A 10 -7.57 8.45 6.79
N LEU A 11 -7.77 7.64 5.76
CA LEU A 11 -8.24 8.08 4.45
C LEU A 11 -9.65 7.53 4.21
N GLY A 12 -10.59 8.40 3.81
CA GLY A 12 -11.91 7.97 3.35
C GLY A 12 -11.85 7.23 2.01
N GLU A 13 -10.91 7.65 1.15
CA GLU A 13 -10.64 7.05 -0.16
C GLU A 13 -9.15 7.04 -0.46
N VAL A 14 -8.72 6.08 -1.26
CA VAL A 14 -7.36 5.96 -1.78
C VAL A 14 -7.36 6.31 -3.26
N ALA A 15 -6.62 7.35 -3.65
CA ALA A 15 -6.48 7.77 -5.04
C ALA A 15 -6.11 6.58 -5.95
N GLY A 16 -6.80 6.40 -7.07
CA GLY A 16 -6.55 5.30 -8.01
C GLY A 16 -7.05 3.92 -7.55
N VAL A 17 -7.73 3.82 -6.40
CA VAL A 17 -8.33 2.57 -5.90
C VAL A 17 -9.81 2.76 -5.54
N GLY A 18 -10.13 3.74 -4.68
CA GLY A 18 -11.50 4.00 -4.23
C GLY A 18 -11.67 3.88 -2.72
N ALA A 19 -12.88 3.48 -2.30
CA ALA A 19 -13.26 3.41 -0.89
C ALA A 19 -12.71 2.15 -0.21
N PHE A 20 -12.91 2.03 1.10
CA PHE A 20 -12.44 0.88 1.88
C PHE A 20 -12.83 -0.48 1.28
N ALA A 21 -14.06 -0.62 0.79
CA ALA A 21 -14.53 -1.87 0.18
C ALA A 21 -13.71 -2.26 -1.06
N ASP A 22 -13.29 -1.28 -1.86
CA ASP A 22 -12.46 -1.51 -3.06
C ASP A 22 -11.03 -1.90 -2.68
N VAL A 23 -10.45 -1.23 -1.68
CA VAL A 23 -9.13 -1.57 -1.15
C VAL A 23 -9.15 -2.96 -0.51
N ALA A 24 -10.20 -3.27 0.26
CA ALA A 24 -10.35 -4.51 1.01
C ALA A 24 -10.51 -5.74 0.11
N ARG A 25 -11.06 -5.57 -1.09
CA ARG A 25 -11.34 -6.63 -2.07
C ARG A 25 -10.08 -7.38 -2.50
N ASP A 26 -9.02 -6.62 -2.78
CA ASP A 26 -7.73 -7.15 -3.26
C ASP A 26 -6.67 -7.20 -2.16
N ALA A 27 -7.06 -7.03 -0.89
CA ALA A 27 -6.13 -6.98 0.22
C ALA A 27 -5.54 -8.37 0.51
N VAL A 28 -4.24 -8.40 0.77
CA VAL A 28 -3.52 -9.61 1.21
C VAL A 28 -3.31 -9.57 2.71
N THR A 29 -3.22 -10.74 3.35
CA THR A 29 -2.97 -10.84 4.79
C THR A 29 -1.49 -11.08 5.06
N MET A 30 -0.93 -10.38 6.05
CA MET A 30 0.43 -10.60 6.54
C MET A 30 0.45 -10.62 8.07
N GLU A 31 1.47 -11.29 8.62
CA GLU A 31 1.78 -11.24 10.05
C GLU A 31 2.68 -10.03 10.33
N LEU A 32 2.22 -9.13 11.21
CA LEU A 32 2.98 -7.99 11.66
C LEU A 32 2.95 -7.95 13.18
N GLN A 33 4.12 -8.10 13.83
CA GLN A 33 4.26 -8.11 15.29
C GLN A 33 3.30 -9.11 15.98
N GLY A 34 3.16 -10.32 15.40
CA GLY A 34 2.29 -11.38 15.91
C GLY A 34 0.79 -11.15 15.69
N ARG A 35 0.42 -10.20 14.80
CA ARG A 35 -0.97 -9.92 14.43
C ARG A 35 -1.17 -10.10 12.94
N ARG A 36 -2.25 -10.80 12.59
CA ARG A 36 -2.76 -10.84 11.21
C ARG A 36 -3.38 -9.51 10.84
N VAL A 37 -2.78 -8.83 9.88
CA VAL A 37 -3.28 -7.57 9.33
C VAL A 37 -3.51 -7.70 7.83
N ARG A 38 -4.53 -7.01 7.33
CA ARG A 38 -4.79 -6.88 5.90
C ARG A 38 -4.06 -5.65 5.38
N VAL A 39 -3.34 -5.81 4.29
CA VAL A 39 -2.65 -4.73 3.59
C VAL A 39 -3.01 -4.75 2.11
N MET A 40 -2.79 -3.64 1.42
CA MET A 40 -2.91 -3.62 -0.05
C MET A 40 -1.96 -4.65 -0.67
N SER A 41 -2.45 -5.38 -1.68
CA SER A 41 -1.58 -6.11 -2.59
C SER A 41 -0.58 -5.16 -3.27
N LEU A 42 0.54 -5.69 -3.77
CA LEU A 42 1.50 -4.89 -4.53
C LEU A 42 0.86 -4.20 -5.75
N ASP A 43 -0.07 -4.88 -6.41
CA ASP A 43 -0.80 -4.34 -7.56
C ASP A 43 -1.65 -3.13 -7.19
N THR A 44 -2.42 -3.25 -6.10
CA THR A 44 -3.26 -2.17 -5.58
C THR A 44 -2.41 -1.00 -5.07
N LEU A 45 -1.30 -1.30 -4.38
CA LEU A 45 -0.35 -0.31 -3.92
C LEU A 45 0.28 0.46 -5.08
N GLU A 46 0.69 -0.23 -6.15
CA GLU A 46 1.27 0.42 -7.34
C GLU A 46 0.27 1.37 -8.00
N ARG A 47 -1.00 0.97 -8.15
CA ARG A 47 -2.07 1.82 -8.68
C ARG A 47 -2.24 3.09 -7.82
N ALA A 48 -2.31 2.91 -6.50
CA ALA A 48 -2.45 4.01 -5.56
C ALA A 48 -1.29 5.02 -5.66
N LYS A 49 -0.06 4.49 -5.71
CA LYS A 49 1.16 5.30 -5.80
C LYS A 49 1.26 6.08 -7.12
N ARG A 50 0.89 5.45 -8.24
CA ARG A 50 0.84 6.14 -9.55
C ARG A 50 -0.18 7.26 -9.56
N ALA A 51 -1.36 7.04 -8.97
CA ALA A 51 -2.41 8.06 -8.92
C ALA A 51 -2.06 9.22 -7.97
N ALA A 52 -1.40 8.93 -6.83
CA ALA A 52 -0.97 9.97 -5.90
C ALA A 52 0.15 10.85 -6.46
N GLY A 53 1.11 10.27 -7.20
CA GLY A 53 2.09 11.01 -7.99
C GLY A 53 3.05 11.91 -7.21
N ARG A 54 3.18 11.78 -5.88
CA ARG A 54 4.11 12.61 -5.10
C ARG A 54 5.55 12.18 -5.36
N ARG A 55 6.50 13.08 -5.07
CA ARG A 55 7.94 12.81 -5.26
C ARG A 55 8.41 11.51 -4.59
N ARG A 56 7.91 11.21 -3.38
CA ARG A 56 8.23 9.95 -2.67
C ARG A 56 7.64 8.72 -3.36
N ASP A 57 6.42 8.83 -3.90
CA ASP A 57 5.77 7.69 -4.56
C ASP A 57 6.55 7.22 -5.80
N LEU A 58 7.31 8.09 -6.47
CA LEU A 58 8.19 7.70 -7.59
C LEU A 58 9.31 6.73 -7.17
N LEU A 59 9.87 6.93 -5.97
CA LEU A 59 10.89 6.04 -5.41
C LEU A 59 10.25 4.69 -5.05
N ASP A 60 9.10 4.72 -4.37
CA ASP A 60 8.34 3.51 -4.00
C ASP A 60 7.96 2.70 -5.25
N LEU A 61 7.57 3.34 -6.35
CA LEU A 61 7.27 2.68 -7.63
C LEU A 61 8.51 2.05 -8.30
N ALA A 62 9.71 2.60 -8.09
CA ALA A 62 10.94 1.96 -8.54
C ALA A 62 11.23 0.68 -7.73
N GLU A 63 11.02 0.73 -6.42
CA GLU A 63 11.19 -0.42 -5.53
C GLU A 63 10.19 -1.54 -5.83
N ILE A 64 8.90 -1.21 -6.01
CA ILE A 64 7.87 -2.20 -6.39
C ILE A 64 8.24 -2.93 -7.69
N ARG A 65 8.77 -2.21 -8.69
CA ARG A 65 9.24 -2.82 -9.95
C ARG A 65 10.38 -3.80 -9.71
N GLU A 66 11.30 -3.48 -8.81
CA GLU A 66 12.42 -4.36 -8.48
C GLU A 66 11.96 -5.62 -7.74
N ILE A 67 11.04 -5.49 -6.78
CA ILE A 67 10.43 -6.63 -6.08
C ILE A 67 9.81 -7.60 -7.09
N ARG A 68 9.04 -7.08 -8.05
CA ARG A 68 8.41 -7.92 -9.09
C ARG A 68 9.43 -8.64 -9.97
N ARG A 69 10.53 -7.99 -10.34
CA ARG A 69 11.60 -8.64 -11.12
C ARG A 69 12.18 -9.85 -10.39
N ARG A 70 12.36 -9.76 -9.07
CA ARG A 70 12.90 -10.85 -8.24
C ARG A 70 11.92 -12.00 -8.04
N VAL A 71 10.63 -11.71 -7.90
CA VAL A 71 9.59 -12.72 -7.65
C VAL A 71 9.14 -13.42 -8.94
N GLY A 72 9.29 -12.75 -10.10
CA GLY A 72 8.98 -13.33 -11.41
C GLY A 72 10.12 -14.10 -12.10
N SER A 73 11.24 -14.34 -11.40
CA SER A 73 12.39 -15.14 -11.90
C SER A 73 12.39 -16.56 -11.32
#